data_AF-A0A2N1U042-F1
#
_entry.id   AF-A0A2N1U042-F1
#
_cell.length_a   1.000
_cell.length_b   1.000
_cell.length_c   1.000
_cell.angle_alpha   90.00
_cell.angle_beta   90.00
_cell.angle_gamma   90.00
#
_symmetry.space_group_name_H-M   'P 1'
#
loop_
_entity.id
_entity.type
_entity.pdbx_description
1 polymer ?
#
loop_
_entity_poly.entity_id
_entity_poly.type
_entity_poly.pdbx_seq_one_letter_code
_entity_poly.pdbx_strand_id
1 'polypeptide(L)' 'MLISKVFTSGNSQAIRLPKEYRLEAKELYIQKIGRTIILFPKDNPWEAFEKSLSDFTDDFMADGRNQPEMQKREGL' A
#
# COMPACT_ATOMS: atom_id res chain seq x y z
N MET A 1 -10.78 -9.51 -14.24
CA MET A 1 -9.40 -9.91 -13.86
C MET A 1 -8.60 -10.13 -15.14
N LEU A 2 -7.37 -9.62 -15.20
CA LEU A 2 -6.44 -9.92 -16.29
C LEU A 2 -5.37 -10.90 -15.83
N ILE A 3 -4.89 -11.72 -16.77
CA ILE A 3 -3.81 -12.68 -16.53
C ILE A 3 -2.54 -12.11 -17.16
N SER A 4 -1.46 -12.03 -16.37
CA SER A 4 -0.13 -11.70 -16.85
C SER A 4 0.70 -12.97 -17.04
N LYS A 5 1.61 -12.96 -18.02
CA LYS A 5 2.55 -14.06 -18.24
C LYS A 5 3.84 -13.80 -17.45
N VAL A 6 4.29 -14.84 -16.76
CA VAL A 6 5.63 -14.92 -16.17
C VAL A 6 6.59 -15.46 -17.22
N PHE A 7 7.77 -14.86 -17.34
CA PHE A 7 8.80 -15.27 -18.29
C PHE A 7 10.19 -14.99 -17.72
N THR A 8 11.23 -15.39 -18.46
CA THR A 8 12.63 -15.18 -18.09
C THR A 8 13.24 -14.03 -18.89
N SER A 9 13.99 -13.15 -18.23
CA SER A 9 14.76 -12.06 -18.85
C SER A 9 16.21 -12.15 -18.37
N GLY A 10 17.10 -12.67 -19.21
CA GLY A 10 18.46 -13.03 -18.79
C GLY A 10 18.42 -14.13 -17.72
N ASN A 11 19.05 -13.88 -16.56
CA ASN A 11 19.04 -14.79 -15.41
C ASN A 11 17.92 -14.50 -14.40
N SER A 12 17.02 -13.57 -14.70
CA SER A 12 15.97 -13.11 -13.79
C SER A 12 14.58 -13.56 -14.25
N GLN A 13 13.66 -13.68 -13.30
CA GLN A 13 12.23 -13.84 -13.59
C GLN A 13 11.58 -12.47 -13.78
N ALA A 14 10.66 -12.37 -14.74
CA ALA A 14 9.94 -11.16 -15.08
C ALA A 14 8.44 -11.42 -15.28
N ILE A 15 7.63 -10.38 -15.06
CA ILE A 15 6.19 -10.37 -15.36
C ILE A 15 5.91 -9.38 -16.48
N ARG A 16 5.00 -9.71 -17.40
CA ARG A 16 4.58 -8.78 -18.45
C ARG A 16 3.44 -7.91 -17.95
N LEU A 17 3.68 -6.63 -17.70
CA LEU A 17 2.59 -5.71 -17.38
C LEU A 17 1.67 -5.50 -18.60
N PRO A 18 0.35 -5.74 -18.50
CA PRO A 18 -0.61 -5.34 -19.52
C PRO A 18 -0.59 -3.82 -19.73
N LYS A 19 -1.08 -3.36 -20.88
CA LYS A 19 -1.00 -1.94 -21.27
C LYS A 19 -1.71 -1.03 -20.26
N GLU A 20 -2.85 -1.45 -19.72
CA GLU A 20 -3.59 -0.67 -18.70
C GLU A 20 -2.88 -0.56 -17.34
N TYR A 21 -1.87 -1.38 -17.07
CA TYR A 21 -1.07 -1.35 -15.84
C TYR A 21 0.34 -0.81 -16.07
N ARG A 22 0.60 -0.14 -17.20
CA ARG A 22 1.89 0.48 -17.47
C ARG A 22 2.11 1.64 -16.49
N LEU A 23 3.30 1.65 -15.87
CA LEU A 23 3.72 2.68 -14.93
C LEU A 23 4.73 3.61 -15.61
N GLU A 24 4.73 4.89 -15.25
CA GLU A 24 5.77 5.83 -15.68
C GLU A 24 7.05 5.72 -14.82
N ALA A 25 6.93 5.15 -13.62
CA ALA A 25 8.04 4.91 -12.71
C ALA A 25 9.07 3.93 -13.31
N LYS A 26 10.36 4.26 -13.14
CA LYS A 26 11.48 3.41 -13.56
C LYS A 26 11.89 2.37 -12.51
N GLU A 27 11.62 2.65 -11.24
CA GLU A 27 11.95 1.81 -10.09
C GLU A 27 10.73 1.72 -9.17
N LEU A 28 10.53 0.56 -8.57
CA LEU A 28 9.47 0.28 -7.59
C LEU A 28 10.08 -0.40 -6.37
N TYR A 29 9.51 -0.15 -5.21
CA TYR A 29 9.69 -1.04 -4.07
C TYR A 29 8.92 -2.34 -4.31
N ILE A 30 9.49 -3.45 -3.80
CA ILE A 30 8.88 -4.78 -3.86
C ILE A 30 8.74 -5.34 -2.45
N GLN A 31 7.52 -5.79 -2.11
CA GLN A 31 7.24 -6.46 -0.85
C GLN A 31 6.47 -7.75 -1.12
N LYS A 32 6.80 -8.81 -0.35
CA LYS A 32 6.09 -10.09 -0.41
C LYS A 32 5.33 -10.31 0.89
N ILE A 33 4.02 -10.53 0.81
CA ILE A 33 3.15 -10.87 1.93
C ILE A 33 2.50 -12.23 1.62
N GLY A 34 2.99 -13.28 2.28
CA GLY A 34 2.58 -14.65 1.97
C GLY A 34 2.90 -15.03 0.52
N ARG A 35 1.86 -15.20 -0.30
CA ARG A 35 1.98 -15.49 -1.75
C ARG A 35 1.75 -14.27 -2.64
N THR A 36 1.46 -13.12 -2.06
CA THR A 36 1.19 -11.87 -2.78
C THR A 36 2.48 -11.06 -2.92
N ILE A 37 2.71 -10.49 -4.10
CA ILE A 37 3.76 -9.51 -4.36
C ILE A 37 3.09 -8.15 -4.54
N ILE A 38 3.54 -7.15 -3.80
CA ILE A 38 3.09 -5.77 -3.87
C ILE A 38 4.25 -4.95 -4.45
N LEU A 39 3.95 -4.18 -5.49
CA LEU A 39 4.87 -3.24 -6.13
C LEU A 39 4.31 -1.83 -5.96
N PHE A 40 5.13 -0.89 -5.51
CA PHE A 40 4.71 0.50 -5.32
C PHE A 40 5.83 1.50 -5.65
N PRO A 41 5.48 2.72 -6.09
CA PRO A 41 6.47 3.73 -6.48
C PRO A 41 7.42 4.11 -5.34
N LYS A 42 8.67 4.41 -5.70
CA LYS A 42 9.70 4.80 -4.74
C LYS A 42 9.68 6.28 -4.38
N ASP A 43 9.24 7.10 -5.32
CA ASP A 43 9.11 8.55 -5.22
C ASP A 43 7.93 8.99 -4.33
N ASN A 44 6.85 8.20 -4.30
CA ASN A 44 5.74 8.44 -3.36
C ASN A 44 5.18 7.14 -2.76
N PRO A 45 5.87 6.53 -1.77
CA PRO A 45 5.43 5.29 -1.15
C PRO A 45 4.15 5.43 -0.32
N TRP A 46 3.77 6.67 0.03
CA TRP A 46 2.58 6.97 0.84
C TRP A 46 1.35 7.36 0.02
N GLU A 47 1.48 7.52 -1.31
CA GLU A 47 0.37 7.97 -2.17
C GLU A 47 -0.90 7.13 -2.00
N ALA A 48 -0.74 5.80 -1.94
CA ALA A 48 -1.85 4.88 -1.76
C ALA A 48 -2.54 5.08 -0.40
N PHE A 49 -1.76 5.34 0.66
CA PHE A 49 -2.28 5.64 1.98
C PHE A 49 -2.99 7.01 1.99
N GLU A 50 -2.38 8.04 1.42
CA GLU A 50 -2.99 9.37 1.30
C GLU A 50 -4.33 9.33 0.55
N LYS A 51 -4.40 8.60 -0.57
CA LYS A 51 -5.64 8.41 -1.32
C LYS A 51 -6.71 7.69 -0.51
N SER A 52 -6.32 6.70 0.29
CA SER A 52 -7.26 5.95 1.14
C SER A 52 -7.94 6.82 2.21
N LEU A 53 -7.36 7.98 2.55
CA LEU A 53 -8.01 8.93 3.46
C LEU A 53 -9.31 9.50 2.89
N SER A 54 -9.50 9.43 1.57
CA SER A 54 -10.75 9.85 0.91
C SER A 54 -11.80 8.73 0.86
N ASP A 55 -11.45 7.51 1.26
CA ASP A 55 -12.36 6.35 1.24
C ASP A 55 -13.18 6.22 2.54
N PHE A 56 -12.88 7.05 3.56
CA PHE A 56 -13.69 7.11 4.76
C PHE A 56 -15.08 7.69 4.46
N THR A 57 -16.10 7.16 5.11
CA THR A 57 -17.45 7.73 5.07
C THR A 57 -17.49 9.05 5.85
N ASP A 58 -18.43 9.92 5.50
CA ASP A 58 -18.58 11.24 6.13
C ASP A 58 -18.82 11.18 7.65
N ASP A 59 -19.33 10.05 8.16
CA ASP A 59 -19.58 9.80 9.58
C ASP A 59 -18.38 9.19 10.33
N PHE A 60 -17.27 8.88 9.64
CA PHE A 60 -16.09 8.34 10.29
C PHE A 60 -15.52 9.32 11.31
N MET A 61 -15.56 8.92 12.60
CA MET A 61 -15.12 9.76 13.72
C MET A 61 -15.87 11.10 13.83
N ALA A 62 -17.13 11.17 13.38
CA ALA A 62 -17.95 12.39 13.46
C ALA A 62 -18.10 12.94 14.89
N ASP A 63 -18.15 12.05 15.89
CA ASP A 63 -18.21 12.41 17.32
C ASP A 63 -16.82 12.73 17.93
N GLY A 64 -15.77 12.70 17.11
CA GLY A 64 -14.38 12.92 17.52
C GLY A 64 -13.73 11.71 18.21
N ARG A 65 -12.55 11.94 18.76
CA ARG A 65 -11.79 10.91 19.48
C ARG A 65 -12.33 10.75 20.90
N ASN A 66 -12.87 9.57 21.21
CA ASN A 66 -13.26 9.17 22.56
C ASN A 66 -12.03 8.80 23.41
N GLN A 67 -11.26 9.82 23.83
CA GLN A 67 -10.08 9.64 24.66
C GLN A 67 -10.46 9.68 26.16
N PRO A 68 -10.23 8.60 26.93
CA PRO A 68 -10.46 8.61 28.38
C PRO A 68 -9.38 9.43 29.11
N GLU A 69 -9.67 9.78 30.36
CA GLU A 69 -8.69 10.44 31.24
C GLU A 69 -7.45 9.58 31.45
N MET A 70 -6.32 10.25 31.68
CA MET A 70 -5.06 9.59 31.96
C MET A 70 -5.15 8.83 33.30
N GLN A 71 -4.79 7.55 33.28
CA GLN A 71 -4.79 6.71 34.47
C GLN A 71 -3.82 7.28 35.52
N LYS A 72 -4.28 7.44 36.77
CA LYS A 72 -3.38 7.64 37.91
C LYS A 72 -2.69 6.32 38.26
N ARG A 73 -1.36 6.31 38.27
CA ARG A 73 -0.54 5.17 38.69
C ARG A 73 0.18 5.51 39.98
N GLU A 74 0.42 4.50 40.81
CA GLU A 74 1.30 4.64 41.97
C GLU A 74 2.71 5.01 41.49
N GLY A 75 3.35 5.94 42.20
CA GLY A 75 4.76 6.27 41.98
C GLY A 75 5.65 5.07 42.34
N LEU A 76 6.85 5.03 41.74
CA LEU A 76 7.88 4.05 42.08
C LEU A 76 8.34 4.19 43.54
#